data_AF-A0A7J3WUB4-F1
#
_entry.id   AF-A0A7J3WUB4-F1
#
_cell.length_a   1.000
_cell.length_b   1.000
_cell.length_c   1.000
_cell.angle_alpha   90.00
_cell.angle_beta   90.00
_cell.angle_gamma   90.00
#
_symmetry.space_group_name_H-M   'P 1'
#
loop_
_entity.id
_entity.type
_entity.pdbx_description
1 polymer ?
#
loop_
_entity_poly.entity_id
_entity_poly.type
_entity_poly.pdbx_seq_one_letter_code
_entity_poly.pdbx_strand_id
1 'polypeptide(L)'
;MDKSGSIPLYHLRRLPDHGRHIHDSEIHNSLQGRIKVYKFLRHSLKMRIAITGAAGYFGRKIIERLHERDDVEYIFGISRREFRHSYEKLEYRRMDVRESELKKIFKEKEIDAVIHLAFVLNPIHNEREMHDININGARNVLEAAEHAGVEKIIMTSSTMVYGAWPDNP
;
A
#
# COMPACT_ATOMS: atom_id res chain seq x y z
N MET A 1 26.27 -7.76 -32.23
CA MET A 1 27.30 -7.33 -31.26
C MET A 1 26.69 -6.25 -30.39
N ASP A 2 26.13 -6.63 -29.24
CA ASP A 2 25.81 -5.72 -28.14
C ASP A 2 25.53 -6.56 -26.87
N LYS A 3 25.88 -5.97 -25.74
CA LYS A 3 26.16 -6.46 -24.39
C LYS A 3 24.87 -6.76 -23.62
N SER A 4 24.73 -7.97 -23.08
CA SER A 4 23.88 -8.19 -21.90
C SER A 4 24.77 -8.19 -20.66
N GLY A 5 24.57 -7.14 -19.84
CA GLY A 5 25.35 -6.86 -18.65
C GLY A 5 25.25 -7.97 -17.60
N SER A 6 26.41 -8.41 -17.17
CA SER A 6 26.67 -9.32 -16.06
C SER A 6 26.23 -8.69 -14.74
N ILE A 7 25.36 -9.40 -14.02
CA ILE A 7 25.09 -9.15 -12.59
C ILE A 7 26.36 -9.60 -11.83
N PRO A 8 26.93 -8.79 -10.92
CA PRO A 8 28.10 -9.22 -10.17
C PRO A 8 27.69 -10.32 -9.17
N LEU A 9 28.23 -11.52 -9.37
CA LEU A 9 28.22 -12.60 -8.37
C LEU A 9 29.01 -12.12 -7.15
N TYR A 10 28.33 -11.64 -6.11
CA TYR A 10 28.93 -11.57 -4.79
C TYR A 10 29.26 -12.99 -4.33
N HIS A 11 30.51 -13.18 -3.92
CA HIS A 11 31.11 -14.45 -3.49
C HIS A 11 30.15 -15.34 -2.69
N LEU A 12 29.67 -16.42 -3.34
CA LEU A 12 29.21 -17.63 -2.66
C LEU A 12 30.41 -18.24 -1.95
N ARG A 13 30.61 -17.90 -0.67
CA ARG A 13 31.43 -18.72 0.23
C ARG A 13 30.80 -20.12 0.22
N ARG A 14 31.52 -21.09 -0.33
CA ARG A 14 31.19 -22.51 -0.17
C ARG A 14 31.06 -22.78 1.32
N LEU A 15 29.87 -23.22 1.74
CA LEU A 15 29.70 -23.85 3.04
C LEU A 15 30.51 -25.16 3.05
N PRO A 16 31.13 -25.54 4.19
CA PRO A 16 31.84 -26.80 4.28
C PRO A 16 30.89 -27.97 4.00
N ASP A 17 31.35 -28.89 3.16
CA ASP A 17 30.66 -30.11 2.77
C ASP A 17 30.62 -31.07 3.97
N HIS A 18 29.63 -30.90 4.83
CA HIS A 18 29.27 -31.84 5.88
C HIS A 18 27.81 -32.20 5.69
N GLY A 19 27.58 -33.42 5.18
CA GLY A 19 26.28 -34.01 4.90
C GLY A 19 25.38 -34.10 6.13
N ARG A 20 24.76 -32.97 6.50
CA ARG A 20 23.56 -32.92 7.31
C ARG A 20 22.41 -32.61 6.38
N HIS A 21 21.41 -33.48 6.38
CA HIS A 21 20.09 -33.16 5.86
C HIS A 21 19.60 -31.91 6.60
N ILE A 22 19.77 -30.74 5.99
CA ILE A 22 19.15 -29.49 6.44
C ILE A 22 17.65 -29.71 6.25
N HIS A 23 16.95 -29.87 7.37
CA HIS A 23 15.50 -30.02 7.37
C HIS A 23 14.87 -28.77 6.73
N ASP A 24 13.86 -28.95 5.88
CA ASP A 24 13.14 -27.85 5.21
C ASP A 24 12.66 -26.75 6.19
N SER A 25 12.44 -27.10 7.46
CA SER A 25 12.08 -26.18 8.54
C SER A 25 13.20 -25.21 8.95
N GLU A 26 14.48 -25.62 8.90
CA GLU A 26 15.62 -24.75 9.21
C GLU A 26 15.87 -23.73 8.10
N ILE A 27 15.74 -24.15 6.84
CA ILE A 27 15.83 -23.26 5.68
C ILE A 27 14.68 -22.24 5.71
N HIS A 28 13.45 -22.70 5.97
CA HIS A 28 12.27 -21.84 6.10
C HIS A 28 12.45 -20.80 7.21
N ASN A 29 12.88 -21.21 8.40
CA ASN A 29 13.12 -20.27 9.52
C ASN A 29 14.24 -19.26 9.22
N SER A 30 15.30 -19.67 8.52
CA SER A 30 16.38 -18.76 8.13
C SER A 30 15.93 -17.71 7.09
N LEU A 31 15.07 -18.10 6.14
CA LEU A 31 14.48 -17.22 5.14
C LEU A 31 13.48 -16.26 5.77
N GLN A 32 12.61 -16.74 6.65
CA GLN A 32 11.67 -15.88 7.39
C GLN A 32 12.39 -14.85 8.26
N GLY A 33 13.49 -15.25 8.90
CA GLY A 33 14.36 -14.34 9.65
C GLY A 33 14.98 -13.25 8.76
N ARG A 34 15.49 -13.62 7.58
CA ARG A 34 16.05 -12.67 6.61
C ARG A 34 15.00 -11.72 6.05
N ILE A 35 13.80 -12.21 5.74
CA ILE A 35 12.67 -11.40 5.25
C ILE A 35 12.26 -10.38 6.33
N LYS A 36 12.18 -10.79 7.60
CA LYS A 36 11.91 -9.88 8.72
C LYS A 36 12.99 -8.80 8.88
N VAL A 37 14.26 -9.17 8.83
CA VAL A 37 15.38 -8.22 8.94
C VAL A 37 15.35 -7.22 7.77
N TYR A 38 15.12 -7.70 6.55
CA TYR A 38 15.05 -6.81 5.38
C TYR A 38 13.87 -5.84 5.47
N LYS A 39 12.68 -6.33 5.86
CA LYS A 39 11.49 -5.49 6.06
C LYS A 39 11.73 -4.45 7.16
N PHE A 40 12.34 -4.85 8.28
CA PHE A 40 12.70 -3.95 9.38
C PHE A 40 13.71 -2.88 8.94
N LEU A 41 14.80 -3.28 8.28
CA LEU A 41 15.81 -2.35 7.78
C LEU A 41 15.21 -1.39 6.75
N ARG A 42 14.28 -1.87 5.90
CA ARG A 42 13.60 -1.00 4.94
C ARG A 42 12.66 0.00 5.61
N HIS A 43 11.85 -0.43 6.57
CA HIS A 43 11.02 0.46 7.40
C HIS A 43 11.88 1.51 8.13
N SER A 44 13.12 1.15 8.51
CA SER A 44 14.10 2.06 9.09
C SER A 44 14.77 3.00 8.09
N LEU A 45 14.61 2.77 6.78
CA LEU A 45 15.24 3.58 5.73
C LEU A 45 14.24 4.56 5.11
N LYS A 46 13.11 4.12 4.52
CA LYS A 46 12.03 5.00 4.00
C LYS A 46 10.69 4.25 3.78
N MET A 47 9.56 4.94 3.94
CA MET A 47 8.20 4.40 3.83
C MET A 47 7.64 4.40 2.40
N ARG A 48 6.84 3.38 2.08
CA ARG A 48 6.00 3.28 0.88
C ARG A 48 4.52 3.34 1.25
N ILE A 49 3.81 4.33 0.72
CA ILE A 49 2.46 4.69 1.19
C ILE A 49 1.46 4.53 0.05
N ALA A 50 0.37 3.77 0.27
CA ALA A 50 -0.77 3.77 -0.65
C ALA A 50 -1.82 4.79 -0.21
N ILE A 51 -2.40 5.51 -1.17
CA ILE A 51 -3.44 6.51 -0.93
C ILE A 51 -4.63 6.24 -1.86
N THR A 52 -5.77 5.85 -1.28
CA THR A 52 -7.02 5.75 -2.04
C THR A 52 -7.75 7.09 -2.02
N GLY A 53 -8.53 7.40 -3.05
CA GLY A 53 -9.14 8.72 -3.18
C GLY A 53 -8.09 9.82 -3.44
N ALA A 54 -6.93 9.45 -4.01
CA ALA A 54 -5.77 10.31 -4.21
C ALA A 54 -6.07 11.60 -4.98
N ALA A 55 -6.95 11.56 -5.98
CA ALA A 55 -7.39 12.74 -6.72
C ALA A 55 -8.38 13.66 -5.97
N GLY A 56 -8.76 13.30 -4.74
CA GLY A 56 -9.59 14.11 -3.84
C GLY A 56 -8.91 15.35 -3.31
N TYR A 57 -9.65 16.14 -2.53
CA TYR A 57 -9.11 17.33 -1.86
C TYR A 57 -7.99 16.95 -0.88
N PHE A 58 -8.31 16.07 0.09
CA PHE A 58 -7.33 15.59 1.05
C PHE A 58 -6.20 14.81 0.39
N GLY A 59 -6.52 13.91 -0.56
CA GLY A 59 -5.53 13.11 -1.27
C GLY A 59 -4.43 13.96 -1.93
N ARG A 60 -4.81 15.01 -2.67
CA ARG A 60 -3.85 15.92 -3.31
C ARG A 60 -2.96 16.64 -2.29
N LYS A 61 -3.54 17.16 -1.21
CA LYS A 61 -2.79 17.88 -0.16
C LYS A 61 -1.86 16.97 0.63
N ILE A 62 -2.28 15.75 0.90
CA ILE A 62 -1.42 14.75 1.55
C ILE A 62 -0.29 14.33 0.63
N ILE A 63 -0.55 14.06 -0.65
CA ILE A 63 0.49 13.72 -1.64
C ILE A 63 1.52 14.84 -1.74
N GLU A 64 1.09 16.09 -1.87
CA GLU A 64 1.96 17.28 -1.89
C GLU A 64 2.90 17.29 -0.68
N ARG A 65 2.37 17.05 0.53
CA ARG A 65 3.17 17.05 1.77
C ARG A 65 4.06 15.81 1.94
N LEU A 66 3.59 14.64 1.56
CA LEU A 66 4.38 13.40 1.66
C LEU A 66 5.51 13.38 0.62
N HIS A 67 5.34 14.03 -0.53
CA HIS A 67 6.39 14.14 -1.53
C HIS A 67 7.63 14.86 -0.99
N GLU A 68 7.43 15.89 -0.17
CA GLU A 68 8.51 16.69 0.45
C GLU A 68 9.25 15.97 1.59
N ARG A 69 8.76 14.81 2.05
CA ARG A 69 9.30 14.12 3.22
C ARG A 69 10.41 13.13 2.88
N ASP A 70 11.56 13.24 3.56
CA ASP A 70 12.70 12.35 3.33
C ASP A 70 12.47 10.90 3.77
N ASP A 71 11.60 10.70 4.76
CA ASP A 71 11.18 9.39 5.26
C ASP A 71 10.12 8.71 4.38
N VAL A 72 9.70 9.34 3.28
CA VAL A 72 8.80 8.75 2.28
C VAL A 72 9.59 8.53 0.98
N GLU A 73 9.65 7.28 0.54
CA GLU A 73 10.28 6.88 -0.71
C GLU A 73 9.30 6.93 -1.88
N TYR A 74 8.09 6.41 -1.66
CA TYR A 74 7.17 6.07 -2.73
C TYR A 74 5.72 6.22 -2.29
N ILE A 75 4.91 6.75 -3.20
CA ILE A 75 3.49 6.97 -3.02
C ILE A 75 2.75 6.28 -4.16
N PHE A 76 1.86 5.34 -3.84
CA PHE A 76 0.93 4.74 -4.79
C PHE A 76 -0.46 5.38 -4.64
N GLY A 77 -0.85 6.21 -5.59
CA GLY A 77 -2.14 6.91 -5.57
C GLY A 77 -3.17 6.25 -6.48
N ILE A 78 -4.37 6.01 -5.97
CA ILE A 78 -5.51 5.55 -6.79
C ILE A 78 -6.76 6.41 -6.60
N SER A 79 -7.49 6.63 -7.70
CA SER A 79 -8.85 7.16 -7.69
C SER A 79 -9.52 6.92 -9.05
N ARG A 80 -10.86 6.92 -9.09
CA ARG A 80 -11.64 6.84 -10.34
C ARG A 80 -11.45 8.03 -11.27
N ARG A 81 -10.99 9.17 -10.74
CA ARG A 81 -10.78 10.43 -11.46
C ARG A 81 -9.37 10.49 -12.04
N GLU A 82 -9.12 11.42 -12.94
CA GLU A 82 -7.76 11.75 -13.38
C GLU A 82 -7.01 12.53 -12.30
N PHE A 83 -5.69 12.33 -12.25
CA PHE A 83 -4.78 13.12 -11.42
C PHE A 83 -3.90 14.00 -12.31
N ARG A 84 -3.98 15.32 -12.14
CA ARG A 84 -3.41 16.30 -13.08
C ARG A 84 -2.05 16.87 -12.67
N HIS A 85 -1.46 16.36 -11.60
CA HIS A 85 -0.15 16.79 -11.10
C HIS A 85 0.84 15.64 -11.19
N SER A 86 2.12 15.95 -11.36
CA SER A 86 3.18 14.95 -11.33
C SER A 86 4.08 15.25 -10.14
N TYR A 87 4.48 14.21 -9.41
CA TYR A 87 5.42 14.27 -8.31
C TYR A 87 6.40 13.10 -8.49
N GLU A 88 7.69 13.32 -8.21
CA GLU A 88 8.74 12.31 -8.43
C GLU A 88 8.46 11.00 -7.69
N LYS A 89 7.92 11.09 -6.47
CA LYS A 89 7.62 9.94 -5.61
C LYS A 89 6.26 9.30 -5.90
N LEU A 90 5.45 9.87 -6.80
CA LEU A 90 4.08 9.43 -7.04
C LEU A 90 4.00 8.52 -8.28
N GLU A 91 3.55 7.30 -8.06
CA GLU A 91 2.92 6.50 -9.11
C GLU A 91 1.39 6.60 -8.96
N TYR A 92 0.72 7.07 -9.99
CA TYR A 92 -0.73 7.22 -10.01
C TYR A 92 -1.38 6.22 -10.96
N ARG A 93 -2.47 5.58 -10.51
CA ARG A 93 -3.33 4.76 -11.37
C ARG A 93 -4.78 5.19 -11.23
N ARG A 94 -5.43 5.47 -12.38
CA ARG A 94 -6.88 5.64 -12.41
C ARG A 94 -7.53 4.26 -12.22
N MET A 95 -8.07 4.04 -11.03
CA MET A 95 -8.52 2.74 -10.55
C MET A 95 -9.57 2.93 -9.45
N ASP A 96 -10.53 2.01 -9.38
CA ASP A 96 -11.53 1.90 -8.32
C ASP A 96 -11.03 0.96 -7.20
N VAL A 97 -11.34 1.28 -5.95
CA VAL A 97 -10.99 0.44 -4.78
C VAL A 97 -11.69 -0.92 -4.79
N ARG A 98 -12.73 -1.07 -5.61
CA ARG A 98 -13.47 -2.32 -5.79
C ARG A 98 -12.80 -3.30 -6.76
N GLU A 99 -11.76 -2.88 -7.48
CA GLU A 99 -11.07 -3.74 -8.45
C GLU A 99 -10.23 -4.82 -7.75
N SER A 100 -10.28 -6.04 -8.28
CA SER A 100 -9.70 -7.25 -7.67
C SER A 100 -8.18 -7.26 -7.61
N GLU A 101 -7.53 -6.50 -8.49
CA GLU A 101 -6.07 -6.39 -8.58
C GLU A 101 -5.44 -5.62 -7.41
N LEU A 102 -6.23 -4.91 -6.59
CA LEU A 102 -5.73 -4.08 -5.50
C LEU A 102 -4.82 -4.85 -4.53
N LYS A 103 -5.21 -6.09 -4.19
CA LYS A 103 -4.43 -6.97 -3.30
C LYS A 103 -3.04 -7.28 -3.87
N LYS A 104 -3.01 -7.63 -5.16
CA LYS A 104 -1.77 -7.92 -5.89
C LYS A 104 -0.88 -6.69 -5.94
N ILE A 105 -1.45 -5.53 -6.26
CA ILE A 105 -0.69 -4.28 -6.37
C ILE A 105 -0.10 -3.88 -5.01
N PHE A 106 -0.86 -3.92 -3.92
CA PHE A 106 -0.33 -3.57 -2.59
C PHE A 106 0.84 -4.46 -2.19
N LYS A 107 0.78 -5.76 -2.55
CA LYS A 107 1.88 -6.69 -2.34
C LYS A 107 3.10 -6.37 -3.19
N GLU A 108 2.92 -6.18 -4.49
CA GLU A 108 4.00 -5.92 -5.45
C GLU A 108 4.69 -4.58 -5.22
N LYS A 109 3.94 -3.56 -4.81
CA LYS A 109 4.47 -2.24 -4.44
C LYS A 109 5.04 -2.20 -3.03
N GLU A 110 4.96 -3.31 -2.30
CA GLU A 110 5.46 -3.46 -0.93
C GLU A 110 4.96 -2.32 -0.04
N ILE A 111 3.64 -2.11 0.04
CA ILE A 111 3.08 -1.00 0.81
C ILE A 111 3.32 -1.21 2.31
N ASP A 112 3.79 -0.17 3.00
CA ASP A 112 4.04 -0.19 4.45
C ASP A 112 2.87 0.44 5.23
N ALA A 113 2.22 1.44 4.63
CA ALA A 113 1.08 2.15 5.21
C ALA A 113 0.02 2.52 4.16
N VAL A 114 -1.24 2.57 4.58
CA VAL A 114 -2.38 2.94 3.73
C VAL A 114 -3.11 4.15 4.31
N ILE A 115 -3.41 5.13 3.46
CA ILE A 115 -4.32 6.23 3.76
C ILE A 115 -5.56 6.08 2.88
N HIS A 116 -6.67 5.65 3.47
CA HIS A 116 -7.91 5.37 2.78
C HIS A 116 -8.84 6.61 2.80
N LEU A 117 -8.97 7.26 1.64
CA LEU A 117 -9.83 8.46 1.44
C LEU A 117 -10.86 8.26 0.32
N ALA A 118 -10.98 7.05 -0.22
CA ALA A 118 -11.98 6.72 -1.22
C ALA A 118 -13.34 6.48 -0.56
N PHE A 119 -14.14 7.53 -0.46
CA PHE A 119 -15.53 7.46 -0.02
C PHE A 119 -16.40 8.43 -0.82
N VAL A 120 -17.69 8.13 -0.88
CA VAL A 120 -18.74 9.01 -1.37
C VAL A 120 -19.53 9.50 -0.15
N LEU A 121 -19.36 10.77 0.21
CA LEU A 121 -20.03 11.36 1.37
C LEU A 121 -21.37 11.98 1.03
N ASN A 122 -21.42 12.75 -0.06
CA ASN A 122 -22.65 13.40 -0.48
C ASN A 122 -23.59 12.35 -1.08
N PRO A 123 -24.89 12.39 -0.75
CA PRO A 123 -25.87 11.54 -1.38
C PRO A 123 -25.80 11.62 -2.91
N ILE A 124 -25.75 10.45 -3.56
CA ILE A 124 -25.85 10.29 -5.01
C ILE A 124 -27.12 9.50 -5.32
N HIS A 125 -27.67 9.65 -6.52
CA HIS A 125 -28.88 8.94 -6.94
C HIS A 125 -28.74 7.41 -6.83
N ASN A 126 -27.53 6.88 -7.04
CA ASN A 126 -27.25 5.46 -6.96
C ASN A 126 -26.74 5.07 -5.56
N GLU A 127 -27.66 4.90 -4.61
CA GLU A 127 -27.32 4.50 -3.23
C GLU A 127 -26.58 3.16 -3.17
N ARG A 128 -26.90 2.22 -4.07
CA ARG A 128 -26.19 0.93 -4.16
C ARG A 128 -24.72 1.10 -4.51
N GLU A 129 -24.41 1.97 -5.47
CA GLU A 129 -23.03 2.28 -5.82
C GLU A 129 -22.30 2.99 -4.68
N MET A 130 -22.96 3.92 -3.99
CA MET A 130 -22.38 4.59 -2.82
C MET A 130 -22.03 3.59 -1.72
N HIS A 131 -22.98 2.73 -1.36
CA HIS A 131 -22.78 1.68 -0.36
C HIS A 131 -21.65 0.73 -0.78
N ASP A 132 -21.63 0.30 -2.04
CA ASP A 132 -20.61 -0.58 -2.57
C ASP A 132 -19.20 0.05 -2.50
N ILE A 133 -19.05 1.33 -2.85
CA ILE A 133 -17.78 2.05 -2.70
C ILE A 133 -17.38 2.16 -1.23
N ASN A 134 -18.28 2.62 -0.37
CA ASN A 134 -17.97 2.94 1.02
C ASN A 134 -17.74 1.68 1.87
N ILE A 135 -18.46 0.59 1.62
CA ILE A 135 -18.42 -0.63 2.42
C ILE A 135 -17.53 -1.69 1.77
N ASN A 136 -17.84 -2.10 0.53
CA ASN A 136 -17.07 -3.14 -0.14
C ASN A 136 -15.70 -2.60 -0.60
N GLY A 137 -15.62 -1.35 -1.04
CA GLY A 137 -14.35 -0.70 -1.34
C GLY A 137 -13.44 -0.56 -0.12
N ALA A 138 -13.98 -0.19 1.05
CA ALA A 138 -13.22 -0.18 2.30
C ALA A 138 -12.75 -1.60 2.68
N ARG A 139 -13.64 -2.61 2.60
CA ARG A 139 -13.28 -4.01 2.85
C ARG A 139 -12.13 -4.48 1.95
N ASN A 140 -12.21 -4.22 0.65
CA ASN A 140 -11.15 -4.59 -0.29
C ASN A 140 -9.79 -3.96 0.05
N VAL A 141 -9.79 -2.72 0.54
CA VAL A 141 -8.57 -2.03 0.96
C VAL A 141 -7.99 -2.65 2.23
N LEU A 142 -8.83 -3.00 3.20
CA LEU A 142 -8.40 -3.70 4.41
C LEU A 142 -7.82 -5.08 4.08
N GLU A 143 -8.48 -5.86 3.22
CA GLU A 143 -7.99 -7.17 2.78
C GLU A 143 -6.70 -7.06 1.96
N ALA A 144 -6.54 -6.02 1.13
CA ALA A 144 -5.31 -5.76 0.41
C ALA A 144 -4.16 -5.38 1.36
N ALA A 145 -4.44 -4.57 2.38
CA ALA A 145 -3.48 -4.18 3.39
C ALA A 145 -3.03 -5.39 4.23
N GLU A 146 -3.97 -6.22 4.68
CA GLU A 146 -3.68 -7.48 5.38
C GLU A 146 -2.81 -8.39 4.53
N HIS A 147 -3.18 -8.63 3.26
CA HIS A 147 -2.44 -9.50 2.35
C HIS A 147 -1.01 -9.00 2.07
N ALA A 148 -0.82 -7.68 2.00
CA ALA A 148 0.48 -7.06 1.84
C ALA A 148 1.31 -7.05 3.15
N GLY A 149 0.69 -7.29 4.30
CA GLY A 149 1.32 -7.19 5.61
C GLY A 149 1.58 -5.73 6.01
N VAL A 150 0.67 -4.82 5.63
CA VAL A 150 0.66 -3.41 6.05
C VAL A 150 0.38 -3.33 7.54
N GLU A 151 1.18 -2.54 8.26
CA GLU A 151 1.05 -2.43 9.73
C GLU A 151 0.26 -1.19 10.16
N LYS A 152 0.05 -0.23 9.25
CA LYS A 152 -0.63 1.03 9.55
C LYS A 152 -1.66 1.39 8.49
N ILE A 153 -2.90 1.59 8.93
CA ILE A 153 -4.00 2.07 8.10
C ILE A 153 -4.59 3.31 8.76
N ILE A 154 -4.74 4.37 7.98
CA ILE A 154 -5.44 5.60 8.36
C ILE A 154 -6.69 5.68 7.50
N MET A 155 -7.87 5.74 8.12
CA MET A 155 -9.13 5.96 7.43
C MET A 155 -9.79 7.23 7.96
N THR A 156 -10.46 7.96 7.09
CA THR A 156 -11.29 9.11 7.49
C THR A 156 -12.71 8.67 7.81
N SER A 157 -13.27 9.22 8.89
CA SER A 157 -14.70 9.14 9.20
C SER A 157 -15.37 10.48 8.91
N SER A 158 -16.70 10.54 9.05
CA SER A 158 -17.51 11.75 8.94
C SER A 158 -18.39 11.90 10.16
N THR A 159 -18.66 13.15 10.57
CA THR A 159 -19.66 13.46 11.60
C THR A 159 -21.07 12.99 11.20
N MET A 160 -21.33 12.79 9.90
CA MET A 160 -22.59 12.22 9.41
C MET A 160 -22.89 10.83 9.97
N VAL A 161 -21.88 10.12 10.49
CA VAL A 161 -22.07 8.80 11.14
C VAL A 161 -22.98 8.89 12.37
N TYR A 162 -23.03 10.04 13.04
CA TYR A 162 -23.89 10.24 14.20
C TYR A 162 -25.36 10.40 13.79
N GLY A 163 -25.64 10.91 12.59
CA GLY A 163 -27.00 11.24 12.14
C GLY A 163 -27.48 12.63 12.60
N ALA A 164 -28.78 12.88 12.48
CA ALA A 164 -29.40 14.17 12.84
C ALA A 164 -30.27 14.04 14.09
N TRP A 165 -29.71 13.47 15.17
CA TRP A 165 -30.40 13.34 16.45
C TRP A 165 -30.16 14.59 17.32
N PRO A 166 -31.17 15.05 18.10
CA PRO A 166 -31.06 16.27 18.91
C PRO A 166 -29.94 16.24 19.96
N ASP A 167 -29.51 15.04 20.34
CA ASP A 167 -28.53 14.72 21.37
C ASP A 167 -27.18 14.23 20.79
N ASN A 168 -27.00 14.29 19.47
CA ASN A 168 -25.68 14.09 18.88
C ASN A 168 -24.71 15.20 19.30
N PRO A 169 -23.41 14.87 19.48
CA PRO A 169 -22.39 15.82 19.92
C PRO A 169 -22.17 17.00 18.95
#